data_AF-A0A2D6P9J5-F1
#
_entry.id   AF-A0A2D6P9J5-F1
#
_cell.length_a   1.000
_cell.length_b   1.000
_cell.length_c   1.000
_cell.angle_alpha   90.00
_cell.angle_beta   90.00
_cell.angle_gamma   90.00
#
_symmetry.space_group_name_H-M   'P 1'
#
loop_
_entity.id
_entity.type
_entity.pdbx_description
1 polymer ?
#
loop_
_entity_poly.entity_id
_entity_poly.type
_entity_poly.pdbx_seq_one_letter_code
_entity_poly.pdbx_strand_id
1 'polypeptide(L)'
;MITVRCKECKKELTGNSKIQFCGCPNKMGVIGDKVTAVDLGKVIMVTSNTNKKNTSHFSNDELVYQESRRQRKVRRIVFEER
;
A
#
# COMPACT_ATOMS: atom_id res chain seq x y z
N MET A 1 -14.62 -0.08 4.34
CA MET A 1 -15.19 -1.43 4.17
C MET A 1 -14.22 -2.22 3.33
N ILE A 2 -13.56 -3.21 3.91
CA ILE A 2 -12.62 -4.07 3.19
C ILE A 2 -13.39 -5.30 2.71
N THR A 3 -13.18 -5.69 1.45
CA THR A 3 -13.67 -6.98 0.93
C THR A 3 -12.49 -7.92 0.74
N VAL A 4 -12.63 -9.13 1.28
CA VAL A 4 -11.56 -10.11 1.37
C VAL A 4 -12.04 -11.45 0.86
N ARG A 5 -11.23 -12.11 0.04
CA ARG A 5 -11.54 -13.41 -0.54
C ARG A 5 -10.55 -14.46 -0.06
N CYS A 6 -11.08 -15.60 0.38
CA CYS A 6 -10.25 -16.74 0.72
C CYS A 6 -9.91 -17.55 -0.54
N LYS A 7 -8.64 -17.94 -0.72
CA LYS A 7 -8.21 -18.78 -1.85
C LYS A 7 -8.70 -20.23 -1.74
N GLU A 8 -8.87 -20.76 -0.52
CA GLU A 8 -9.26 -22.15 -0.28
C GLU A 8 -10.74 -22.40 -0.56
N CYS A 9 -11.63 -21.56 -0.03
CA CYS A 9 -13.08 -21.75 -0.17
C CYS A 9 -13.73 -20.80 -1.18
N LYS A 10 -12.94 -19.88 -1.78
CA LYS A 10 -13.37 -18.86 -2.76
C LYS A 10 -14.45 -17.90 -2.25
N LYS A 11 -14.85 -17.99 -0.98
CA LYS A 11 -15.84 -17.11 -0.36
C LYS A 11 -15.26 -15.70 -0.18
N GLU A 12 -16.13 -14.73 -0.43
CA GLU A 12 -15.87 -13.32 -0.23
C GLU A 12 -16.57 -12.88 1.06
N LEU A 13 -15.83 -12.18 1.91
CA LEU A 13 -16.31 -11.61 3.16
C LEU A 13 -16.17 -10.10 3.08
N THR A 14 -17.20 -9.41 3.56
CA THR A 14 -17.23 -7.95 3.60
C THR A 14 -17.15 -7.52 5.06
N GLY A 15 -16.20 -6.64 5.36
CA GLY A 15 -16.01 -6.12 6.71
C GLY A 15 -17.28 -5.47 7.25
N ASN A 16 -17.82 -6.05 8.32
CA ASN A 16 -18.94 -5.52 9.10
C ASN A 16 -18.53 -5.47 10.59
N SER A 17 -19.37 -4.90 11.46
CA SER A 17 -19.11 -4.80 12.90
C SER A 17 -19.06 -6.16 13.60
N LYS A 18 -19.78 -7.15 13.06
CA LYS A 18 -19.75 -8.55 13.53
C LYS A 18 -18.63 -9.33 12.85
N ILE A 19 -18.04 -10.24 13.61
CA ILE A 19 -17.02 -11.16 13.11
C ILE A 19 -17.64 -12.06 12.03
N GLN A 20 -17.03 -12.10 10.85
CA GLN A 20 -17.39 -13.04 9.80
C GLN A 20 -16.20 -13.96 9.57
N PHE A 21 -16.45 -15.25 9.39
CA PHE A 21 -15.39 -16.24 9.19
C PHE A 21 -15.69 -17.17 8.01
N CYS A 22 -14.65 -17.58 7.29
CA CYS A 22 -14.72 -18.74 6.44
C CYS A 22 -14.73 -19.99 7.34
N GLY A 23 -15.60 -20.96 7.05
CA GLY A 23 -15.52 -22.30 7.65
C GLY A 23 -14.41 -23.17 7.07
N CYS A 24 -13.29 -22.55 6.65
CA CYS A 24 -12.18 -23.21 5.96
C CYS A 24 -11.02 -23.47 6.94
N PRO A 25 -10.10 -24.42 6.66
CA PRO A 25 -9.01 -24.72 7.58
C PRO A 25 -8.08 -23.53 7.82
N ASN A 26 -7.97 -22.61 6.85
CA ASN A 26 -7.27 -21.35 7.03
C ASN A 26 -7.92 -20.37 8.04
N LYS A 27 -9.16 -20.63 8.51
CA LYS A 27 -9.92 -19.83 9.49
C LYS A 27 -9.80 -18.32 9.24
N MET A 28 -9.99 -17.91 7.99
CA MET A 28 -9.99 -16.50 7.60
C MET A 28 -11.19 -15.79 8.23
N GLY A 29 -10.94 -14.73 8.99
CA GLY A 29 -11.94 -13.89 9.63
C GLY A 29 -11.78 -12.42 9.28
N VAL A 30 -12.90 -11.69 9.29
CA VAL A 30 -12.94 -10.24 9.06
C VAL A 30 -13.78 -9.57 10.15
N ILE A 31 -13.25 -8.51 10.76
CA ILE A 31 -13.93 -7.66 11.75
C ILE A 31 -13.64 -6.21 11.39
N GLY A 32 -14.64 -5.44 10.98
CA GLY A 32 -14.44 -4.08 10.51
C GLY A 32 -13.39 -4.02 9.40
N ASP A 33 -12.23 -3.41 9.70
CA ASP A 33 -11.09 -3.29 8.79
C ASP A 33 -9.90 -4.22 9.16
N LYS A 34 -10.10 -5.16 10.09
CA LYS A 34 -9.07 -6.14 10.49
C LYS A 34 -9.35 -7.49 9.86
N VAL A 35 -8.29 -8.12 9.35
CA VAL A 35 -8.32 -9.45 8.75
C VAL A 35 -7.43 -10.39 9.57
N THR A 36 -7.96 -11.56 9.90
CA THR A 36 -7.23 -12.63 10.60
C THR A 36 -7.27 -13.89 9.76
N ALA A 37 -6.21 -14.69 9.76
CA ALA A 37 -6.15 -16.01 9.15
C ALA A 37 -4.98 -16.79 9.75
N VAL A 38 -4.96 -18.11 9.58
CA VAL A 38 -3.79 -18.94 9.92
C VAL A 38 -2.63 -18.62 8.97
N ASP A 39 -2.94 -18.50 7.68
CA ASP A 39 -2.02 -18.15 6.61
C ASP A 39 -2.61 -17.00 5.76
N LEU A 40 -1.97 -15.83 5.86
CA LEU A 40 -2.33 -14.63 5.12
C LEU A 40 -1.96 -14.72 3.63
N GLY A 41 -1.03 -15.59 3.24
CA GLY A 41 -0.66 -15.79 1.83
C GLY A 41 -1.78 -16.40 0.98
N LYS A 42 -2.77 -17.01 1.65
CA LYS A 42 -3.98 -17.58 1.02
C LYS A 42 -5.17 -16.62 1.04
N VAL A 43 -4.95 -15.36 1.39
CA VAL A 43 -5.98 -14.33 1.50
C VAL A 43 -5.75 -13.28 0.42
N ILE A 44 -6.79 -12.97 -0.34
CA ILE A 44 -6.75 -11.97 -1.41
C ILE A 44 -7.64 -10.80 -1.01
N MET A 45 -7.06 -9.60 -0.93
CA MET A 45 -7.84 -8.37 -0.76
C MET A 45 -8.43 -7.95 -2.11
N VAL A 46 -9.76 -7.90 -2.21
CA VAL A 46 -10.48 -7.58 -3.46
C VAL A 46 -10.71 -6.07 -3.57
N THR A 47 -11.16 -5.44 -2.49
CA THR A 47 -11.34 -3.99 -2.40
C THR A 47 -10.69 -3.49 -1.12
N SER A 48 -9.66 -2.68 -1.27
CA SER A 48 -9.08 -1.90 -0.19
C SER A 48 -9.57 -0.46 -0.31
N ASN A 49 -10.27 0.05 0.71
CA ASN A 49 -10.73 1.44 0.74
C ASN A 49 -9.59 2.47 0.88
N THR A 50 -8.34 1.99 0.94
CA THR A 50 -7.16 2.82 0.85
C THR A 50 -7.05 3.35 -0.58
N ASN A 51 -7.54 4.57 -0.77
CA ASN A 51 -6.93 5.47 -1.74
C ASN A 51 -5.45 5.47 -1.40
N LYS A 52 -4.64 4.66 -2.10
CA LYS A 52 -3.19 4.82 -2.12
C LYS A 52 -2.98 6.20 -2.70
N LYS A 53 -3.01 7.21 -1.83
CA LYS A 53 -2.51 8.52 -2.14
C LYS A 53 -1.05 8.25 -2.47
N ASN A 54 -0.75 8.13 -3.76
CA ASN A 54 0.59 8.32 -4.27
C ASN A 54 0.91 9.81 -4.09
N THR A 55 0.87 10.29 -2.85
CA THR A 55 1.36 11.61 -2.49
C THR A 55 2.86 11.42 -2.46
N SER A 56 3.46 11.57 -3.65
CA SER A 56 4.66 12.38 -3.70
C SER A 56 4.44 13.53 -2.71
N HIS A 57 5.27 13.62 -1.68
CA HIS A 57 5.19 14.71 -0.71
C HIS A 57 5.38 16.06 -1.43
N PHE A 58 6.05 16.00 -2.58
CA PHE A 58 6.31 17.10 -3.48
C PHE A 58 5.15 17.32 -4.45
N SER A 59 4.84 18.59 -4.66
CA SER A 59 4.10 19.05 -5.84
C SER A 59 4.83 18.66 -7.13
N ASN A 60 4.13 18.67 -8.26
CA ASN A 60 4.75 18.36 -9.56
C ASN A 60 5.93 19.30 -9.87
N ASP A 61 5.83 20.57 -9.49
CA ASP A 61 6.89 21.56 -9.71
C ASP A 61 8.16 21.25 -8.90
N GLU A 62 7.99 20.78 -7.66
CA GLU A 62 9.10 20.34 -6.81
C GLU A 62 9.77 19.07 -7.33
N LEU A 63 9.01 18.13 -7.92
CA LEU A 63 9.58 16.96 -8.59
C LEU A 63 10.46 17.37 -9.78
N VAL A 64 9.98 18.28 -10.63
CA VAL A 64 10.76 18.83 -11.75
C VAL A 64 12.02 19.54 -11.26
N TYR A 65 11.92 20.30 -10.16
CA TYR A 65 13.08 20.93 -9.55
C TYR A 65 14.14 19.90 -9.11
N GLN A 66 13.73 18.81 -8.44
CA GLN A 66 14.63 17.75 -8.00
C GLN A 66 15.32 17.05 -9.19
N GLU A 67 14.57 16.74 -10.25
CA GLU A 67 15.14 16.16 -11.47
C GLU A 67 16.16 17.09 -12.13
N SER A 68 15.85 18.39 -12.20
CA SER A 68 16.78 19.40 -12.73
C SER A 68 18.08 19.46 -11.92
N ARG A 69 18.01 19.32 -10.59
CA ARG A 69 19.18 19.30 -9.70
C ARG A 69 20.01 18.04 -9.93
N ARG A 70 19.37 16.88 -10.06
CA ARG A 70 20.04 15.61 -10.37
C ARG A 70 20.80 15.68 -11.70
N GLN A 71 20.27 16.41 -12.68
CA GLN A 71 20.90 16.59 -13.99
C GLN A 71 22.05 17.62 -13.99
N ARG A 72 22.22 18.42 -12.93
CA ARG A 72 23.31 19.42 -12.88
C ARG A 72 24.64 18.70 -12.68
N LYS A 73 25.55 18.84 -13.66
CA LYS A 73 26.95 18.43 -13.52
C LYS A 73 27.61 19.27 -12.42
N VAL A 74 28.29 18.61 -11.48
CA VAL A 74 29.09 19.28 -10.45
C VAL A 74 30.24 20.00 -11.14
N ARG A 75 30.32 21.32 -10.98
CA ARG A 75 31.45 22.13 -11.46
C ARG A 75 32.46 22.27 -10.34
N ARG A 76 33.72 21.96 -10.62
CA ARG A 76 34.83 22.21 -9.69
C ARG A 76 35.05 23.72 -9.60
N ILE A 77 34.93 24.28 -8.40
CA ILE A 77 35.27 25.68 -8.13
C ILE A 77 36.80 25.73 -8.00
N VAL A 78 37.44 26.62 -8.77
CA VAL A 78 38.87 26.89 -8.64
C VAL A 78 38.97 28.26 -7.97
N PHE A 79 39.69 28.32 -6.85
CA PHE A 79 39.97 29.57 -6.15
C PHE A 79 41.32 30.09 -6.62
N GLU A 80 41.40 31.36 -7.00
CA GLU A 80 42.68 32.03 -7.26
C GLU A 80 43.21 32.58 -5.93
N GLU A 81 44.44 32.19 -5.55
CA GLU A 81 45.14 32.75 -4.38
C GLU A 81 45.56 34.19 -4.69
N ARG A 82 45.30 35.09 -3.74
CA ARG A 82 45.52 36.53 -3.85
C ARG A 82 46.71 36.97 -3.02
#